data_AF-A0A453DVR0-F1
#
_entry.id   AF-A0A453DVR0-F1
#
_cell.length_a   1.000
_cell.length_b   1.000
_cell.length_c   1.000
_cell.angle_alpha   90.00
_cell.angle_beta   90.00
_cell.angle_gamma   90.00
#
_symmetry.space_group_name_H-M   'P 1'
#
loop_
_entity.id
_entity.type
_entity.pdbx_description
1 polymer ?
#
loop_
_entity_poly.entity_id
_entity_poly.type
_entity_poly.pdbx_seq_one_letter_code
_entity_poly.pdbx_strand_id
1 'polypeptide(L)'
;LRCLSFHSFHLPTGQLGPRHRSMLTVGGRFQGGAPPWRRPRPRSRLASPPASSSGAGDSEKARPLLVERYRDGAAKRYMLDGDSKLQVQWEKHDESSTNTVEDENANSSIPRAVSDFVLPAGFPESVSDDYLQYMLLQFPTNVTGWICHTLVTSSLLKAVGVGSFTGTSAAAAAAAIRWVSKDGIGAFGRLLIGGRFGTLFDDDPKKWRMYADFIGSAGSIFDLTTPLYPGYFLPLASLGNLAKAVGRGFRDPSNRVIQNHFAKSGNLGEIAAKEEVWEVGAQLVGLSIGVLILDTPGIQSSYLTLTLTWLGVRLLHLWFRYQSLVVLKFRTVRLT
;
A
#
# COMPACT_ATOMS: atom_id res chain seq x y z
N LEU A 1 37.44 -13.88 10.66
CA LEU A 1 37.65 -13.62 12.10
C LEU A 1 38.86 -12.71 12.29
N ARG A 2 38.64 -11.46 12.71
CA ARG A 2 39.52 -10.67 13.60
C ARG A 2 38.76 -9.38 13.97
N CYS A 3 38.40 -9.29 15.25
CA CYS A 3 37.83 -8.11 15.92
C CYS A 3 38.84 -6.96 16.01
N LEU A 4 38.34 -5.72 16.14
CA LEU A 4 38.92 -4.57 16.87
C LEU A 4 37.85 -3.45 16.82
N SER A 5 37.04 -3.24 17.87
CA SER A 5 37.25 -2.56 19.17
C SER A 5 36.79 -1.10 19.14
N PHE A 6 35.79 -0.82 19.98
CA PHE A 6 35.15 0.49 20.23
C PHE A 6 36.07 1.42 21.03
N HIS A 7 36.01 2.74 20.75
CA HIS A 7 36.59 3.78 21.60
C HIS A 7 35.47 4.66 22.16
N SER A 8 35.39 4.70 23.50
CA SER A 8 34.52 5.54 24.30
C SER A 8 35.08 6.96 24.42
N PHE A 9 34.22 7.98 24.28
CA PHE A 9 34.54 9.37 24.60
C PHE A 9 33.99 9.76 25.98
N HIS A 10 34.89 10.19 26.87
CA HIS A 10 34.61 10.78 28.17
C HIS A 10 34.37 12.30 28.04
N LEU A 11 33.33 12.82 28.69
CA LEU A 11 33.11 14.27 28.91
C LEU A 11 33.27 14.60 30.40
N PRO A 12 33.91 15.72 30.78
CA PRO A 12 34.09 16.08 32.18
C PRO A 12 32.89 16.86 32.75
N THR A 13 32.64 16.58 34.03
CA THR A 13 31.64 17.17 34.92
C THR A 13 32.08 18.53 35.49
N GLY A 14 31.15 19.46 35.63
CA GLY A 14 31.39 20.78 36.23
C GLY A 14 30.14 21.39 36.90
N GLN A 15 30.00 21.06 38.19
CA GLN A 15 29.41 21.75 39.36
C GLN A 15 28.15 22.66 39.28
N LEU A 16 27.23 22.39 40.24
CA LEU A 16 26.00 23.11 40.59
C LEU A 16 26.20 24.21 41.65
N GLY A 17 25.47 25.34 41.46
CA GLY A 17 24.71 26.11 42.48
C GLY A 17 25.43 27.31 43.16
N PRO A 18 24.71 28.22 43.89
CA PRO A 18 23.26 28.34 44.14
C PRO A 18 22.63 29.78 44.12
N ARG A 19 21.28 29.85 44.06
CA ARG A 19 20.30 30.85 44.65
C ARG A 19 20.49 32.36 44.36
N HIS A 20 19.50 33.17 43.94
CA HIS A 20 18.26 33.59 44.65
C HIS A 20 17.43 34.60 43.79
N ARG A 21 16.16 34.79 44.18
CA ARG A 21 15.00 35.54 43.62
C ARG A 21 15.18 36.95 43.01
N SER A 22 14.36 37.26 41.99
CA SER A 22 13.47 38.46 41.91
C SER A 22 12.40 38.24 40.82
N MET A 23 11.13 38.01 41.15
CA MET A 23 10.02 38.99 41.14
C MET A 23 10.00 39.95 39.94
N LEU A 24 9.08 39.71 39.01
CA LEU A 24 8.25 40.73 38.35
C LEU A 24 6.97 40.07 37.85
N THR A 25 5.87 40.42 38.52
CA THR A 25 4.50 40.03 38.21
C THR A 25 3.89 41.12 37.33
N VAL A 26 3.44 40.81 36.12
CA VAL A 26 2.43 41.59 35.40
C VAL A 26 1.40 40.62 34.84
N GLY A 27 0.15 40.88 35.21
CA GLY A 27 -0.98 39.97 35.06
C GLY A 27 -1.49 39.82 33.63
N GLY A 28 -1.86 38.58 33.31
CA GLY A 28 -2.68 38.20 32.17
C GLY A 28 -3.47 36.96 32.56
N ARG A 29 -4.71 37.14 32.96
CA ARG A 29 -5.62 36.09 33.44
C ARG A 29 -6.03 35.18 32.27
N PHE A 30 -5.40 34.01 32.13
CA PHE A 30 -5.90 32.92 31.30
C PHE A 30 -6.50 31.83 32.20
N GLN A 31 -7.83 31.70 32.17
CA GLN A 31 -8.51 30.50 32.66
C GLN A 31 -8.25 29.35 31.66
N GLY A 32 -7.23 28.54 31.92
CA GLY A 32 -6.97 27.30 31.21
C GLY A 32 -7.34 26.10 32.05
N GLY A 33 -8.63 25.75 32.09
CA GLY A 33 -9.10 24.45 32.55
C GLY A 33 -9.44 23.59 31.33
N ALA A 34 -8.55 22.67 30.95
CA ALA A 34 -8.87 21.67 29.94
C ALA A 34 -9.96 20.72 30.49
N PRO A 35 -11.12 20.56 29.83
CA PRO A 35 -12.09 19.56 30.23
C PRO A 35 -11.58 18.15 29.86
N PRO A 36 -11.90 17.10 30.63
CA PRO A 36 -11.45 15.75 30.33
C PRO A 36 -12.09 15.27 29.02
N TRP A 37 -11.26 14.71 28.13
CA TRP A 37 -11.65 14.11 26.86
C TRP A 37 -12.73 13.03 27.05
N ARG A 38 -13.99 13.35 26.73
CA ARG A 38 -15.06 12.37 26.59
C ARG A 38 -14.98 11.72 25.21
N ARG A 39 -14.95 10.39 25.17
CA ARG A 39 -15.07 9.61 23.93
C ARG A 39 -16.39 9.94 23.20
N PRO A 40 -16.41 10.07 21.86
CA PRO A 40 -17.64 10.29 21.11
C PRO A 40 -18.52 9.04 21.21
N ARG A 41 -19.79 9.21 21.62
CA ARG A 41 -20.82 8.16 21.48
C ARG A 41 -21.23 8.09 20.00
N PRO A 42 -21.34 6.90 19.39
CA PRO A 42 -21.93 6.79 18.06
C PRO A 42 -23.43 7.10 18.16
N ARG A 43 -23.87 8.10 17.40
CA ARG A 43 -25.27 8.50 17.27
C ARG A 43 -25.88 7.65 16.16
N SER A 44 -26.54 6.54 16.52
CA SER A 44 -27.38 5.79 15.57
C SER A 44 -28.61 6.65 15.24
N ARG A 45 -28.75 7.06 13.97
CA ARG A 45 -30.03 7.56 13.47
C ARG A 45 -30.91 6.34 13.21
N LEU A 46 -31.99 6.20 13.98
CA LEU A 46 -33.12 5.35 13.60
C LEU A 46 -33.75 5.97 12.35
N ALA A 47 -33.72 5.26 11.22
CA ALA A 47 -34.64 5.51 10.13
C ALA A 47 -35.91 4.69 10.42
N SER A 48 -37.05 5.35 10.52
CA SER A 48 -38.36 4.71 10.66
C SER A 48 -38.72 3.95 9.38
N PRO A 49 -39.26 2.71 9.42
CA PRO A 49 -39.78 2.04 8.24
C PRO A 49 -41.18 2.56 7.86
N PRO A 50 -41.57 2.51 6.57
CA PRO A 50 -42.94 2.80 6.14
C PRO A 50 -43.87 1.65 6.53
N ALA A 51 -45.13 1.99 6.80
CA ALA A 51 -46.19 1.04 7.09
C ALA A 51 -46.67 0.35 5.81
N SER A 52 -46.71 -1.00 5.80
CA SER A 52 -47.55 -1.77 4.87
C SER A 52 -47.85 -3.18 5.39
N SER A 53 -49.11 -3.36 5.81
CA SER A 53 -50.03 -4.50 5.64
C SER A 53 -49.52 -5.95 5.46
N SER A 54 -49.86 -6.78 6.46
CA SER A 54 -50.51 -8.10 6.41
C SER A 54 -50.05 -9.17 5.40
N GLY A 55 -49.62 -10.33 5.93
CA GLY A 55 -49.65 -11.60 5.19
C GLY A 55 -48.83 -12.74 5.81
N ALA A 56 -49.50 -13.58 6.60
CA ALA A 56 -49.28 -15.02 6.86
C ALA A 56 -47.84 -15.60 6.97
N GLY A 57 -47.51 -16.03 8.20
CA GLY A 57 -46.99 -17.38 8.50
C GLY A 57 -45.61 -17.78 7.98
N ASP A 58 -44.56 -17.51 8.77
CA ASP A 58 -43.42 -18.43 8.89
C ASP A 58 -42.66 -18.11 10.20
N SER A 59 -42.23 -19.14 10.95
CA SER A 59 -41.47 -18.97 12.19
C SER A 59 -40.26 -18.05 11.98
N GLU A 60 -40.26 -16.92 12.67
CA GLU A 60 -39.25 -15.87 12.59
C GLU A 60 -37.89 -16.40 13.08
N LYS A 61 -37.08 -16.94 12.15
CA LYS A 61 -35.69 -17.31 12.44
C LYS A 61 -34.92 -16.02 12.76
N ALA A 62 -34.54 -15.88 14.02
CA ALA A 62 -33.72 -14.78 14.51
C ALA A 62 -32.50 -14.58 13.59
N ARG A 63 -32.35 -13.37 13.05
CA ARG A 63 -31.23 -13.01 12.16
C ARG A 63 -30.05 -12.55 13.01
N PRO A 64 -28.81 -13.04 12.76
CA PRO A 64 -27.66 -12.61 13.53
C PRO A 64 -27.34 -11.14 13.21
N LEU A 65 -27.27 -10.30 14.24
CA LEU A 65 -26.88 -8.89 14.11
C LEU A 65 -25.37 -8.72 13.93
N LEU A 66 -24.59 -9.61 14.57
CA LEU A 66 -23.14 -9.56 14.58
C LEU A 66 -22.58 -10.96 14.86
N VAL A 67 -21.51 -11.33 14.16
CA VAL A 67 -20.74 -12.55 14.45
C VAL A 67 -19.27 -12.17 14.62
N GLU A 68 -18.72 -12.43 15.80
CA GLU A 68 -17.30 -12.21 16.11
C GLU A 68 -16.58 -13.57 16.03
N ARG A 69 -15.64 -13.71 15.09
CA ARG A 69 -14.80 -14.92 14.95
C ARG A 69 -13.42 -14.69 15.54
N TYR A 70 -12.98 -15.61 16.39
CA TYR A 70 -11.67 -15.59 17.04
C TYR A 70 -10.69 -16.52 16.33
N ARG A 71 -9.39 -16.30 16.58
CA ARG A 71 -8.27 -16.98 15.91
C ARG A 71 -8.18 -18.48 16.21
N ASP A 72 -8.88 -18.92 17.25
CA ASP A 72 -9.06 -20.30 17.71
C ASP A 72 -10.27 -21.01 17.07
N GLY A 73 -10.94 -20.37 16.10
CA GLY A 73 -12.13 -20.91 15.45
C GLY A 73 -13.43 -20.70 16.23
N ALA A 74 -13.39 -20.08 17.42
CA ALA A 74 -14.60 -19.79 18.18
C ALA A 74 -15.40 -18.65 17.53
N ALA A 75 -16.72 -18.78 17.50
CA ALA A 75 -17.62 -17.72 17.03
C ALA A 75 -18.62 -17.33 18.12
N LYS A 76 -18.75 -16.02 18.37
CA LYS A 76 -19.85 -15.45 19.16
C LYS A 76 -20.89 -14.89 18.21
N ARG A 77 -22.12 -15.40 18.29
CA ARG A 77 -23.26 -14.84 17.56
C ARG A 77 -24.11 -14.01 18.50
N TYR A 78 -24.37 -12.77 18.11
CA TYR A 78 -25.29 -11.87 18.80
C TYR A 78 -26.62 -11.90 18.06
N MET A 79 -27.63 -12.47 18.70
CA MET A 79 -28.98 -12.57 18.16
C MET A 79 -29.91 -11.67 18.97
N LEU A 80 -30.77 -10.93 18.27
CA LEU A 80 -31.85 -10.16 18.88
C LEU A 80 -33.11 -10.99 18.73
N ASP A 81 -33.66 -11.43 19.86
CA ASP A 81 -34.97 -12.04 19.88
C ASP A 81 -36.05 -10.95 19.71
N GLY A 82 -37.25 -11.33 19.26
CA GLY A 82 -38.38 -10.42 18.99
C GLY A 82 -38.79 -9.54 20.18
N ASP A 83 -38.31 -9.85 21.38
CA ASP A 83 -38.55 -9.13 22.64
C ASP A 83 -37.36 -8.22 23.07
N SER A 84 -36.46 -7.88 22.15
CA SER A 84 -35.30 -6.99 22.38
C SER A 84 -34.26 -7.48 23.41
N LYS A 85 -34.27 -8.77 23.77
CA LYS A 85 -33.20 -9.38 24.58
C LYS A 85 -32.05 -9.87 23.70
N LEU A 86 -30.83 -9.44 24.06
CA LEU A 86 -29.58 -9.88 23.41
C LEU A 86 -29.20 -11.27 23.94
N GLN A 87 -29.24 -12.30 23.08
CA GLN A 87 -28.69 -13.61 23.40
C GLN A 87 -27.31 -13.76 22.79
N VAL A 88 -26.36 -14.23 23.62
CA VAL A 88 -24.97 -14.51 23.20
C VAL A 88 -24.83 -16.02 23.11
N GLN A 89 -24.79 -16.52 21.88
CA GLN A 89 -24.54 -17.94 21.63
C GLN A 89 -23.06 -18.16 21.37
N TRP A 90 -22.46 -19.02 22.20
CA TRP A 90 -21.09 -19.48 22.05
C TRP A 90 -21.11 -20.78 21.25
N GLU A 91 -20.51 -20.75 20.07
CA GLU A 91 -20.36 -21.93 19.22
C GLU A 91 -18.87 -22.26 19.16
N LYS A 92 -18.49 -23.32 19.86
CA LYS A 92 -17.16 -23.93 19.75
C LYS A 92 -17.29 -25.04 18.71
N HIS A 93 -16.69 -24.82 17.55
CA HIS A 93 -16.65 -25.83 16.50
C HIS A 93 -15.62 -26.88 16.91
N ASP A 94 -16.04 -27.90 17.66
CA ASP A 94 -15.20 -29.07 17.91
C ASP A 94 -14.99 -29.77 16.56
N GLU A 95 -13.74 -29.80 16.10
CA GLU A 95 -13.28 -30.61 14.96
C GLU A 95 -13.53 -32.09 15.25
N SER A 96 -14.69 -32.59 14.90
CA SER A 96 -14.90 -34.02 14.69
C SER A 96 -15.97 -34.23 13.64
N SER A 97 -15.60 -34.95 12.59
CA SER A 97 -16.44 -35.40 11.47
C SER A 97 -16.58 -34.40 10.31
N THR A 98 -15.48 -34.12 9.62
CA THR A 98 -15.57 -33.94 8.16
C THR A 98 -14.77 -35.07 7.53
N ASN A 99 -15.49 -36.04 6.96
CA ASN A 99 -14.89 -37.11 6.19
C ASN A 99 -14.07 -36.49 5.06
N THR A 100 -12.75 -36.64 5.15
CA THR A 100 -11.81 -36.38 4.07
C THR A 100 -12.10 -37.39 2.96
N VAL A 101 -12.91 -36.97 1.98
CA VAL A 101 -12.83 -37.55 0.65
C VAL A 101 -11.52 -37.02 0.07
N GLU A 102 -10.49 -37.86 0.11
CA GLU A 102 -9.24 -37.64 -0.59
C GLU A 102 -9.56 -37.63 -2.08
N ASP A 103 -9.66 -36.43 -2.67
CA ASP A 103 -9.73 -36.28 -4.11
C ASP A 103 -8.30 -36.38 -4.65
N GLU A 104 -7.90 -37.62 -4.94
CA GLU A 104 -6.68 -37.98 -5.66
C GLU A 104 -6.78 -37.51 -7.12
N ASN A 105 -6.60 -36.22 -7.41
CA ASN A 105 -6.11 -35.81 -8.73
C ASN A 105 -5.64 -34.35 -8.81
N ALA A 106 -4.39 -34.08 -8.42
CA ALA A 106 -3.66 -32.93 -8.97
C ALA A 106 -2.15 -33.12 -8.83
N ASN A 107 -1.54 -33.58 -9.92
CA ASN A 107 -0.10 -33.48 -10.15
C ASN A 107 0.37 -32.02 -10.01
N SER A 108 0.94 -31.63 -8.86
CA SER A 108 2.02 -30.63 -8.82
C SER A 108 2.74 -30.65 -7.47
N SER A 109 4.06 -30.82 -7.55
CA SER A 109 5.01 -30.98 -6.45
C SER A 109 5.30 -29.65 -5.73
N ILE A 110 4.27 -28.86 -5.42
CA ILE A 110 4.44 -27.66 -4.61
C ILE A 110 4.18 -28.07 -3.16
N PRO A 111 5.19 -27.96 -2.26
CA PRO A 111 4.98 -28.27 -0.85
C PRO A 111 3.77 -27.51 -0.31
N ARG A 112 2.87 -28.19 0.41
CA ARG A 112 1.65 -27.58 0.97
C ARG A 112 1.93 -26.26 1.69
N ALA A 113 3.03 -26.19 2.45
CA ALA A 113 3.49 -24.98 3.12
C ALA A 113 3.78 -23.78 2.18
N VAL A 114 4.28 -24.03 0.96
CA VAL A 114 4.51 -22.97 -0.05
C VAL A 114 3.18 -22.52 -0.63
N SER A 115 2.28 -23.46 -0.92
CA SER A 115 0.92 -23.16 -1.35
C SER A 115 0.18 -22.31 -0.31
N ASP A 116 0.21 -22.71 0.96
CA ASP A 116 -0.46 -22.03 2.06
C ASP A 116 0.14 -20.64 2.34
N PHE A 117 1.45 -20.47 2.09
CA PHE A 117 2.11 -19.17 2.23
C PHE A 117 1.71 -18.20 1.11
N VAL A 118 1.61 -18.69 -0.13
CA VAL A 118 1.46 -17.86 -1.34
C VAL A 118 -0.01 -17.66 -1.73
N LEU A 119 -0.87 -18.63 -1.46
CA LEU A 119 -2.29 -18.62 -1.84
C LEU A 119 -3.20 -18.28 -0.64
N PRO A 120 -4.37 -17.68 -0.88
CA PRO A 120 -5.39 -17.46 0.14
C PRO A 120 -5.96 -18.77 0.70
N ALA A 121 -6.40 -18.77 1.96
CA ALA A 121 -7.09 -19.89 2.58
C ALA A 121 -8.40 -20.21 1.83
N GLY A 122 -8.68 -21.50 1.67
CA GLY A 122 -9.85 -21.97 0.92
C GLY A 122 -9.74 -21.78 -0.60
N PHE A 123 -8.55 -21.51 -1.14
CA PHE A 123 -8.31 -21.54 -2.58
C PHE A 123 -8.60 -22.95 -3.14
N PRO A 124 -9.25 -23.08 -4.31
CA PRO A 124 -9.66 -22.01 -5.23
C PRO A 124 -11.02 -21.36 -4.94
N GLU A 125 -11.88 -22.00 -4.14
CA GLU A 125 -13.28 -21.58 -3.96
C GLU A 125 -13.44 -20.20 -3.28
N SER A 126 -12.48 -19.80 -2.46
CA SER A 126 -12.52 -18.54 -1.72
C SER A 126 -12.25 -17.29 -2.56
N VAL A 127 -11.80 -17.45 -3.81
CA VAL A 127 -11.42 -16.35 -4.70
C VAL A 127 -12.05 -16.44 -6.09
N SER A 128 -11.98 -15.34 -6.85
CA SER A 128 -12.39 -15.35 -8.26
C SER A 128 -11.46 -16.20 -9.14
N ASP A 129 -12.04 -16.82 -10.18
CA ASP A 129 -11.36 -17.83 -11.00
C ASP A 129 -10.17 -17.25 -11.78
N ASP A 130 -10.18 -15.93 -12.00
CA ASP A 130 -9.13 -15.14 -12.64
C ASP A 130 -7.99 -14.72 -11.68
N TYR A 131 -8.10 -15.01 -10.37
CA TYR A 131 -7.12 -14.60 -9.35
C TYR A 131 -5.72 -15.12 -9.64
N LEU A 132 -5.55 -16.45 -9.76
CA LEU A 132 -4.22 -17.03 -9.88
C LEU A 132 -3.52 -16.58 -11.16
N GLN A 133 -4.25 -16.55 -12.27
CA GLN A 133 -3.72 -16.09 -13.55
C GLN A 133 -3.34 -14.60 -13.50
N TYR A 134 -4.14 -13.77 -12.83
CA TYR A 134 -3.78 -12.37 -12.58
C TYR A 134 -2.50 -12.27 -11.74
N MET A 135 -2.39 -13.00 -10.63
CA MET A 135 -1.23 -12.96 -9.74
C MET A 135 0.06 -13.41 -10.43
N LEU A 136 -0.01 -14.46 -11.25
CA LEU A 136 1.12 -14.95 -12.04
C LEU A 136 1.61 -13.93 -13.07
N LEU A 137 0.72 -13.13 -13.67
CA LEU A 137 1.09 -12.03 -14.57
C LEU A 137 1.50 -10.77 -13.80
N GLN A 138 1.00 -10.59 -12.59
CA GLN A 138 1.34 -9.47 -11.71
C GLN A 138 2.77 -9.61 -11.17
N PHE A 139 3.26 -10.83 -10.95
CA PHE A 139 4.63 -11.06 -10.50
C PHE A 139 5.71 -10.49 -11.46
N PRO A 140 5.78 -10.86 -12.75
CA PRO A 140 6.75 -10.27 -13.69
C PRO A 140 6.50 -8.77 -13.94
N THR A 141 5.24 -8.33 -13.84
CA THR A 141 4.89 -6.90 -13.86
C THR A 141 5.57 -6.15 -12.71
N ASN A 142 5.51 -6.69 -11.49
CA ASN A 142 6.12 -6.10 -10.32
C ASN A 142 7.66 -6.15 -10.40
N VAL A 143 8.23 -7.28 -10.81
CA VAL A 143 9.69 -7.44 -11.01
C VAL A 143 10.22 -6.36 -11.96
N THR A 144 9.62 -6.21 -13.14
CA THR A 144 10.02 -5.20 -14.13
C THR A 144 9.83 -3.77 -13.61
N GLY A 145 8.81 -3.53 -12.78
CA GLY A 145 8.58 -2.26 -12.10
C GLY A 145 9.71 -1.91 -11.13
N TRP A 146 10.16 -2.88 -10.34
CA TRP A 146 11.28 -2.73 -9.40
C TRP A 146 12.63 -2.57 -10.10
N ILE A 147 12.85 -3.26 -11.23
CA ILE A 147 14.03 -3.01 -12.09
C ILE A 147 14.03 -1.55 -12.57
N CYS A 148 12.91 -1.06 -13.12
CA CYS A 148 12.76 0.33 -13.53
C CYS A 148 13.04 1.31 -12.38
N HIS A 149 12.53 1.01 -11.18
CA HIS A 149 12.76 1.82 -9.99
C HIS A 149 14.24 1.92 -9.65
N THR A 150 14.98 0.80 -9.69
CA THR A 150 16.42 0.76 -9.42
C THR A 150 17.21 1.60 -10.41
N LEU A 151 16.93 1.49 -11.71
CA LEU A 151 17.60 2.28 -12.76
C LEU A 151 17.35 3.79 -12.63
N VAL A 152 16.11 4.18 -12.31
CA VAL A 152 15.75 5.59 -12.10
C VAL A 152 16.42 6.13 -10.83
N THR A 153 16.45 5.33 -9.76
CA THR A 153 17.06 5.72 -8.48
C THR A 153 18.56 5.91 -8.62
N SER A 154 19.27 5.02 -9.33
CA SER A 154 20.70 5.18 -9.57
C SER A 154 21.01 6.43 -10.37
N SER A 155 20.21 6.74 -11.39
CA SER A 155 20.30 7.98 -12.17
C SER A 155 20.10 9.21 -11.28
N LEU A 156 19.08 9.20 -10.42
CA LEU A 156 18.81 10.31 -9.50
C LEU A 156 19.94 10.50 -8.47
N LEU A 157 20.48 9.42 -7.92
CA LEU A 157 21.64 9.47 -7.01
C LEU A 157 22.87 10.04 -7.70
N LYS A 158 23.09 9.69 -8.98
CA LYS A 158 24.16 10.28 -9.80
C LYS A 158 23.96 11.79 -9.98
N ALA A 159 22.73 12.24 -10.26
CA ALA A 159 22.43 13.67 -10.37
C ALA A 159 22.69 14.43 -9.06
N VAL A 160 22.29 13.87 -7.93
CA VAL A 160 22.55 14.47 -6.60
C VAL A 160 24.05 14.53 -6.30
N GLY A 161 24.80 13.46 -6.61
CA GLY A 161 26.25 13.40 -6.40
C GLY A 161 27.06 14.37 -7.27
N VAL A 162 26.55 14.72 -8.45
CA VAL A 162 27.16 15.74 -9.34
C VAL A 162 26.84 17.16 -8.86
N GLY A 163 25.73 17.34 -8.14
CA GLY A 163 25.39 18.60 -7.45
C GLY A 163 26.14 18.75 -6.13
N SER A 164 27.47 18.80 -6.14
CA SER A 164 28.29 18.95 -4.93
C SER A 164 27.83 20.12 -4.06
N PHE A 165 27.32 19.81 -2.86
CA PHE A 165 27.07 20.78 -1.81
C PHE A 165 28.41 21.25 -1.24
N THR A 166 28.84 22.44 -1.63
CA THR A 166 30.02 23.09 -1.07
C THR A 166 29.79 23.35 0.42
N GLY A 167 30.54 22.65 1.28
CA GLY A 167 30.34 22.61 2.72
C GLY A 167 30.25 23.99 3.39
N THR A 168 29.06 24.32 3.89
CA THR A 168 28.73 25.35 4.90
C THR A 168 27.36 25.00 5.48
N SER A 169 27.03 25.42 6.71
CA SER A 169 25.70 25.21 7.31
C SER A 169 24.55 25.78 6.45
N ALA A 170 24.84 26.82 5.65
CA ALA A 170 23.90 27.39 4.67
C ALA A 170 23.64 26.46 3.47
N ALA A 171 24.66 25.74 2.98
CA ALA A 171 24.50 24.75 1.92
C ALA A 171 23.66 23.54 2.38
N ALA A 172 23.81 23.12 3.63
CA ALA A 172 22.97 22.07 4.22
C ALA A 172 21.49 22.50 4.35
N ALA A 173 21.23 23.74 4.78
CA ALA A 173 19.87 24.28 4.82
C ALA A 173 19.26 24.40 3.42
N ALA A 174 20.02 24.87 2.42
CA ALA A 174 19.58 24.92 1.03
C ALA A 174 19.32 23.50 0.46
N ALA A 175 20.14 22.51 0.82
CA ALA A 175 19.92 21.11 0.49
C ALA A 175 18.60 20.59 1.08
N ALA A 176 18.35 20.88 2.35
CA ALA A 176 17.15 20.47 3.06
C ALA A 176 15.89 21.13 2.47
N ILE A 177 15.92 22.43 2.18
CA ILE A 177 14.79 23.13 1.54
C ILE A 177 14.51 22.54 0.16
N ARG A 178 15.56 22.22 -0.62
CA ARG A 178 15.42 21.54 -1.92
C ARG A 178 14.80 20.16 -1.77
N TRP A 179 15.26 19.36 -0.81
CA TRP A 179 14.71 18.04 -0.51
C TRP A 179 13.24 18.10 -0.07
N VAL A 180 12.93 18.94 0.91
CA VAL A 180 11.57 19.10 1.43
C VAL A 180 10.62 19.67 0.38
N SER A 181 11.09 20.61 -0.46
CA SER A 181 10.26 21.16 -1.54
C SER A 181 9.91 20.08 -2.58
N LYS A 182 10.88 19.24 -2.94
CA LYS A 182 10.71 18.11 -3.86
C LYS A 182 9.70 17.08 -3.37
N ASP A 183 9.77 16.74 -2.08
CA ASP A 183 8.89 15.74 -1.48
C ASP A 183 7.53 16.33 -1.09
N GLY A 184 7.49 17.61 -0.70
CA GLY A 184 6.29 18.35 -0.34
C GLY A 184 5.33 18.55 -1.52
N ILE A 185 5.85 18.83 -2.72
CA ILE A 185 5.02 18.93 -3.94
C ILE A 185 4.37 17.58 -4.26
N GLY A 186 5.10 16.48 -4.09
CA GLY A 186 4.55 15.13 -4.26
C GLY A 186 3.44 14.82 -3.26
N ALA A 187 3.61 15.20 -1.98
CA ALA A 187 2.59 15.05 -0.96
C ALA A 187 1.33 15.89 -1.26
N PHE A 188 1.51 17.12 -1.74
CA PHE A 188 0.42 18.01 -2.14
C PHE A 188 -0.40 17.42 -3.31
N GLY A 189 0.27 16.84 -4.31
CA GLY A 189 -0.41 16.14 -5.41
C GLY A 189 -1.29 14.98 -4.95
N ARG A 190 -0.82 14.19 -3.97
CA ARG A 190 -1.63 13.11 -3.37
C ARG A 190 -2.87 13.65 -2.67
N LEU A 191 -2.72 14.76 -1.94
CA LEU A 191 -3.82 15.39 -1.21
C LEU A 191 -4.92 15.88 -2.17
N LEU A 192 -4.55 16.49 -3.30
CA LEU A 192 -5.50 16.97 -4.29
C LEU A 192 -6.29 15.85 -4.98
N ILE A 193 -5.64 14.73 -5.31
CA ILE A 193 -6.33 13.62 -5.99
C ILE A 193 -7.24 12.87 -5.04
N GLY A 194 -6.76 12.57 -3.83
CA GLY A 194 -7.53 11.88 -2.81
C GLY A 194 -8.81 12.63 -2.43
N GLY A 195 -8.79 13.96 -2.49
CA GLY A 195 -9.95 14.79 -2.18
C GLY A 195 -10.98 14.94 -3.31
N ARG A 196 -10.63 14.68 -4.58
CA ARG A 196 -11.47 15.11 -5.73
C ARG A 196 -11.92 13.99 -6.68
N PHE A 197 -11.28 12.83 -6.66
CA PHE A 197 -11.52 11.77 -7.66
C PHE A 197 -12.05 10.44 -7.09
N GLY A 198 -12.41 10.38 -5.81
CA GLY A 198 -12.75 9.13 -5.13
C GLY A 198 -13.83 8.27 -5.79
N THR A 199 -14.83 8.87 -6.43
CA THR A 199 -15.97 8.16 -7.05
C THR A 199 -15.74 7.74 -8.51
N LEU A 200 -14.68 8.22 -9.16
CA LEU A 200 -14.39 7.94 -10.58
C LEU A 200 -13.67 6.61 -10.82
N PHE A 201 -13.10 6.02 -9.76
CA PHE A 201 -12.27 4.81 -9.87
C PHE A 201 -13.08 3.51 -9.97
N ASP A 202 -14.34 3.55 -9.58
CA ASP A 202 -15.21 2.37 -9.53
C ASP A 202 -15.71 1.97 -10.93
N ASP A 203 -15.78 2.90 -11.88
CA ASP A 203 -16.36 2.67 -13.21
C ASP A 203 -15.48 1.82 -14.14
N ASP A 204 -14.15 1.98 -14.09
CA ASP A 204 -13.21 1.20 -14.91
C ASP A 204 -11.83 1.05 -14.24
N PRO A 205 -11.69 0.13 -13.28
CA PRO A 205 -10.43 -0.06 -12.55
C PRO A 205 -9.28 -0.48 -13.47
N LYS A 206 -9.54 -1.14 -14.61
CA LYS A 206 -8.48 -1.55 -15.56
C LYS A 206 -7.84 -0.33 -16.21
N LYS A 207 -8.67 0.59 -16.75
CA LYS A 207 -8.18 1.83 -17.38
C LYS A 207 -7.38 2.67 -16.38
N TRP A 208 -7.89 2.85 -15.17
CA TRP A 208 -7.19 3.61 -14.14
C TRP A 208 -5.87 2.98 -13.72
N ARG A 209 -5.82 1.64 -13.62
CA ARG A 209 -4.58 0.92 -13.34
C ARG A 209 -3.53 1.13 -14.44
N MET A 210 -3.94 1.19 -15.70
CA MET A 210 -3.03 1.47 -16.82
C MET A 210 -2.59 2.94 -16.87
N TYR A 211 -3.52 3.89 -16.65
CA TYR A 211 -3.18 5.32 -16.56
C TYR A 211 -2.19 5.61 -15.43
N ALA A 212 -2.34 4.94 -14.29
CA ALA A 212 -1.40 5.03 -13.18
C ALA A 212 0.04 4.71 -13.62
N ASP A 213 0.24 3.67 -14.44
CA ASP A 213 1.58 3.35 -14.94
C ASP A 213 2.06 4.35 -15.99
N PHE A 214 1.21 4.83 -16.90
CA PHE A 214 1.64 5.86 -17.86
C PHE A 214 2.11 7.14 -17.16
N ILE A 215 1.35 7.60 -16.15
CA ILE A 215 1.72 8.78 -15.36
C ILE A 215 2.97 8.50 -14.52
N GLY A 216 3.10 7.31 -13.93
CA GLY A 216 4.32 6.87 -13.24
C GLY A 216 5.55 6.83 -14.17
N SER A 217 5.37 6.46 -15.44
CA SER A 217 6.42 6.49 -16.46
C SER A 217 6.88 7.92 -16.70
N ALA A 218 5.95 8.86 -16.89
CA ALA A 218 6.27 10.27 -17.07
C ALA A 218 7.07 10.82 -15.88
N GLY A 219 6.68 10.44 -14.66
CA GLY A 219 7.44 10.78 -13.46
C GLY A 219 8.87 10.24 -13.45
N SER A 220 9.06 8.99 -13.89
CA SER A 220 10.39 8.40 -14.05
C SER A 220 11.22 9.06 -15.15
N ILE A 221 10.60 9.54 -16.23
CA ILE A 221 11.29 10.30 -17.28
C ILE A 221 11.84 11.61 -16.71
N PHE A 222 11.06 12.35 -15.91
CA PHE A 222 11.57 13.55 -15.24
C PHE A 222 12.79 13.25 -14.37
N ASP A 223 12.75 12.19 -13.56
CA ASP A 223 13.89 11.78 -12.75
C ASP A 223 15.10 11.38 -13.61
N LEU A 224 14.88 10.67 -14.71
CA LEU A 224 15.95 10.33 -15.65
C LEU A 224 16.55 11.57 -16.28
N THR A 225 15.80 12.62 -16.57
CA THR A 225 16.35 13.88 -17.15
C THR A 225 17.18 14.70 -16.17
N THR A 226 17.10 14.45 -14.86
CA THR A 226 17.80 15.25 -13.84
C THR A 226 19.33 15.32 -14.00
N PRO A 227 20.07 14.24 -14.38
CA PRO A 227 21.51 14.33 -14.59
C PRO A 227 21.90 15.10 -15.86
N LEU A 228 20.99 15.23 -16.84
CA LEU A 228 21.24 15.99 -18.07
C LEU A 228 21.14 17.50 -17.84
N TYR A 229 20.30 17.91 -16.88
CA TYR A 229 20.01 19.31 -16.57
C TYR A 229 20.22 19.58 -15.08
N PRO A 230 21.46 19.55 -14.56
CA PRO A 230 21.73 19.70 -13.13
C PRO A 230 21.23 21.04 -12.56
N GLY A 231 21.21 22.12 -13.37
CA GLY A 231 20.62 23.41 -12.98
C GLY A 231 19.10 23.38 -12.74
N TYR A 232 18.40 22.42 -13.33
CA TYR A 232 16.96 22.19 -13.19
C TYR A 232 16.63 20.96 -12.33
N PHE A 233 17.60 20.46 -11.55
CA PHE A 233 17.42 19.27 -10.72
C PHE A 233 16.16 19.36 -9.84
N LEU A 234 16.00 20.47 -9.11
CA LEU A 234 14.89 20.66 -8.18
C LEU A 234 13.52 20.60 -8.88
N PRO A 235 13.21 21.43 -9.89
CA PRO A 235 11.91 21.37 -10.56
C PRO A 235 11.66 20.03 -11.26
N LEU A 236 12.66 19.43 -11.91
CA LEU A 236 12.52 18.13 -12.57
C LEU A 236 12.22 17.01 -11.56
N ALA A 237 13.00 16.89 -10.51
CA ALA A 237 12.81 15.86 -9.50
C ALA A 237 11.52 16.06 -8.68
N SER A 238 11.06 17.32 -8.53
CA SER A 238 9.78 17.64 -7.89
C SER A 238 8.61 17.20 -8.78
N LEU A 239 8.70 17.47 -10.08
CA LEU A 239 7.69 17.07 -11.05
C LEU A 239 7.65 15.54 -11.23
N GLY A 240 8.82 14.90 -11.19
CA GLY A 240 8.94 13.44 -11.14
C GLY A 240 8.24 12.82 -9.94
N ASN A 241 8.51 13.32 -8.74
CA ASN A 241 7.82 12.93 -7.52
C ASN A 241 6.31 13.18 -7.58
N LEU A 242 5.90 14.35 -8.08
CA LEU A 242 4.49 14.73 -8.25
C LEU A 242 3.76 13.74 -9.15
N ALA A 243 4.27 13.48 -10.35
CA ALA A 243 3.68 12.54 -11.29
C ALA A 243 3.60 11.13 -10.69
N LYS A 244 4.65 10.65 -10.01
CA LYS A 244 4.61 9.34 -9.31
C LYS A 244 3.59 9.33 -8.16
N ALA A 245 3.42 10.43 -7.45
CA ALA A 245 2.36 10.60 -6.45
C ALA A 245 0.97 10.55 -7.07
N VAL A 246 0.77 11.21 -8.21
CA VAL A 246 -0.47 11.19 -8.99
C VAL A 246 -0.80 9.77 -9.46
N GLY A 247 0.17 9.09 -10.07
CA GLY A 247 0.03 7.71 -10.51
C GLY A 247 -0.32 6.76 -9.36
N ARG A 248 0.31 6.91 -8.19
CA ARG A 248 -0.07 6.17 -6.97
C ARG A 248 -1.52 6.44 -6.55
N GLY A 249 -1.96 7.70 -6.63
CA GLY A 249 -3.34 8.10 -6.36
C GLY A 249 -4.38 7.40 -7.23
N PHE A 250 -4.01 6.97 -8.45
CA PHE A 250 -4.85 6.17 -9.33
C PHE A 250 -4.67 4.66 -9.14
N ARG A 251 -3.44 4.21 -8.85
CA ARG A 251 -3.14 2.80 -8.55
C ARG A 251 -3.89 2.33 -7.31
N ASP A 252 -3.83 3.06 -6.21
CA ASP A 252 -4.29 2.53 -4.91
C ASP A 252 -5.81 2.29 -4.87
N PRO A 253 -6.68 3.17 -5.38
CA PRO A 253 -8.13 2.92 -5.43
C PRO A 253 -8.49 1.80 -6.41
N SER A 254 -7.92 1.82 -7.64
CA SER A 254 -8.19 0.77 -8.63
C SER A 254 -7.76 -0.62 -8.15
N ASN A 255 -6.64 -0.70 -7.41
CA ASN A 255 -6.20 -1.96 -6.81
C ASN A 255 -7.17 -2.47 -5.74
N ARG A 256 -7.78 -1.57 -4.95
CA ARG A 256 -8.80 -1.97 -3.97
C ARG A 256 -10.04 -2.55 -4.63
N VAL A 257 -10.47 -1.97 -5.76
CA VAL A 257 -11.59 -2.52 -6.55
C VAL A 257 -11.24 -3.93 -7.06
N ILE A 258 -10.02 -4.14 -7.56
CA ILE A 258 -9.53 -5.46 -8.00
C ILE A 258 -9.47 -6.47 -6.83
N GLN A 259 -8.91 -6.07 -5.68
CA GLN A 259 -8.85 -6.93 -4.48
C GLN A 259 -10.25 -7.32 -4.00
N ASN A 260 -11.20 -6.38 -4.03
CA ASN A 260 -12.58 -6.64 -3.66
C ASN A 260 -13.27 -7.61 -4.63
N HIS A 261 -12.98 -7.49 -5.94
CA HIS A 261 -13.45 -8.46 -6.94
C HIS A 261 -12.97 -9.88 -6.65
N PHE A 262 -11.74 -10.04 -6.15
CA PHE A 262 -11.23 -11.36 -5.78
C PHE A 262 -11.86 -11.93 -4.50
N ALA A 263 -12.43 -11.10 -3.63
CA ALA A 263 -12.90 -11.50 -2.30
C ALA A 263 -14.28 -12.16 -2.27
N LYS A 264 -14.44 -13.33 -2.91
CA LYS A 264 -15.73 -14.04 -2.98
C LYS A 264 -16.29 -14.42 -1.59
N SER A 265 -15.43 -14.80 -0.65
CA SER A 265 -15.85 -15.25 0.70
C SER A 265 -15.75 -14.15 1.77
N GLY A 266 -15.69 -12.87 1.37
CA GLY A 266 -15.48 -11.77 2.33
C GLY A 266 -14.06 -11.74 2.92
N ASN A 267 -13.10 -12.36 2.23
CA ASN A 267 -11.69 -12.54 2.61
C ASN A 267 -10.76 -11.42 2.08
N LEU A 268 -11.26 -10.18 2.00
CA LEU A 268 -10.52 -9.04 1.42
C LEU A 268 -9.17 -8.80 2.11
N GLY A 269 -9.13 -8.87 3.45
CA GLY A 269 -7.90 -8.65 4.21
C GLY A 269 -6.82 -9.70 3.92
N GLU A 270 -7.24 -10.95 3.69
CA GLU A 270 -6.32 -12.03 3.33
C GLU A 270 -5.79 -11.87 1.91
N ILE A 271 -6.65 -11.53 0.95
CA ILE A 271 -6.23 -11.25 -0.44
C ILE A 271 -5.20 -10.12 -0.48
N ALA A 272 -5.44 -9.04 0.27
CA ALA A 272 -4.49 -7.93 0.36
C ALA A 272 -3.15 -8.38 0.97
N ALA A 273 -3.18 -9.18 2.04
CA ALA A 273 -1.96 -9.71 2.66
C ALA A 273 -1.19 -10.64 1.71
N LYS A 274 -1.89 -11.52 0.97
CA LYS A 274 -1.25 -12.38 -0.03
C LYS A 274 -0.68 -11.56 -1.18
N GLU A 275 -1.41 -10.58 -1.71
CA GLU A 275 -0.87 -9.69 -2.75
C GLU A 275 0.43 -9.00 -2.30
N GLU A 276 0.51 -8.57 -1.03
CA GLU A 276 1.74 -8.02 -0.46
C GLU A 276 2.89 -9.03 -0.44
N VAL A 277 2.64 -10.30 -0.10
CA VAL A 277 3.65 -11.36 -0.18
C VAL A 277 4.22 -11.49 -1.59
N TRP A 278 3.36 -11.51 -2.61
CA TRP A 278 3.79 -11.58 -4.01
C TRP A 278 4.56 -10.32 -4.44
N GLU A 279 4.11 -9.14 -4.01
CA GLU A 279 4.79 -7.85 -4.28
C GLU A 279 6.18 -7.81 -3.65
N VAL A 280 6.34 -8.21 -2.38
CA VAL A 280 7.63 -8.23 -1.68
C VAL A 280 8.57 -9.26 -2.32
N GLY A 281 8.06 -10.44 -2.70
CA GLY A 281 8.86 -11.42 -3.45
C GLY A 281 9.37 -10.85 -4.77
N ALA A 282 8.50 -10.20 -5.55
CA ALA A 282 8.86 -9.54 -6.80
C ALA A 282 9.82 -8.35 -6.58
N GLN A 283 9.69 -7.63 -5.47
CA GLN A 283 10.59 -6.55 -5.08
C GLN A 283 12.02 -7.06 -4.89
N LEU A 284 12.21 -8.11 -4.10
CA LEU A 284 13.53 -8.68 -3.86
C LEU A 284 14.19 -9.10 -5.17
N VAL A 285 13.45 -9.84 -6.01
CA VAL A 285 13.95 -10.28 -7.33
C VAL A 285 14.27 -9.10 -8.25
N GLY A 286 13.36 -8.12 -8.35
CA GLY A 286 13.55 -6.97 -9.22
C GLY A 286 14.68 -6.04 -8.78
N LEU A 287 14.89 -5.87 -7.47
CA LEU A 287 16.04 -5.14 -6.93
C LEU A 287 17.35 -5.86 -7.26
N SER A 288 17.43 -7.18 -7.03
CA SER A 288 18.61 -7.98 -7.35
C SER A 288 18.97 -7.90 -8.83
N ILE A 289 17.99 -8.12 -9.72
CA ILE A 289 18.21 -8.01 -11.18
C ILE A 289 18.61 -6.57 -11.55
N GLY A 290 17.94 -5.56 -10.98
CA GLY A 290 18.27 -4.16 -11.23
C GLY A 290 19.70 -3.79 -10.86
N VAL A 291 20.21 -4.30 -9.74
CA VAL A 291 21.61 -4.09 -9.32
C VAL A 291 22.58 -4.80 -10.27
N LEU A 292 22.31 -6.04 -10.68
CA LEU A 292 23.13 -6.76 -11.65
C LEU A 292 23.19 -6.04 -13.02
N ILE A 293 22.07 -5.48 -13.46
CA ILE A 293 22.00 -4.65 -14.67
C ILE A 293 22.89 -3.41 -14.51
N LEU A 294 22.85 -2.73 -13.36
CA LEU A 294 23.67 -1.55 -13.11
C LEU A 294 25.17 -1.85 -12.99
N ASP A 295 25.53 -3.06 -12.53
CA ASP A 295 26.92 -3.53 -12.45
C ASP A 295 27.51 -3.91 -13.82
N THR A 296 26.68 -4.00 -14.87
CA THR A 296 27.15 -4.30 -16.22
C THR A 296 27.95 -3.11 -16.79
N PRO A 297 29.22 -3.30 -17.23
CA PRO A 297 30.12 -2.20 -17.62
C PRO A 297 29.53 -1.26 -18.67
N GLY A 298 28.80 -1.79 -19.66
CA GLY A 298 28.19 -0.98 -20.73
C GLY A 298 27.12 0.01 -20.23
N ILE A 299 26.41 -0.33 -19.16
CA ILE A 299 25.36 0.51 -18.58
C ILE A 299 25.95 1.59 -17.67
N GLN A 300 27.01 1.26 -16.94
CA GLN A 300 27.71 2.21 -16.07
C GLN A 300 28.39 3.34 -16.88
N SER A 301 28.98 3.00 -18.02
CA SER A 301 29.76 3.93 -18.84
C SER A 301 28.89 4.85 -19.72
N SER A 302 27.68 4.44 -20.10
CA SER A 302 26.86 5.17 -21.07
C SER A 302 25.45 5.46 -20.56
N TYR A 303 25.15 6.75 -20.38
CA TYR A 303 23.82 7.22 -19.99
C TYR A 303 22.74 6.88 -21.04
N LEU A 304 23.11 6.90 -22.34
CA LEU A 304 22.21 6.45 -23.41
C LEU A 304 21.86 4.97 -23.25
N THR A 305 22.84 4.12 -22.93
CA THR A 305 22.59 2.68 -22.71
C THR A 305 21.69 2.45 -21.50
N LEU A 306 21.89 3.20 -20.41
CA LEU A 306 21.01 3.17 -19.24
C LEU A 306 19.56 3.55 -19.59
N THR A 307 19.36 4.66 -20.31
CA THR A 307 18.02 5.13 -20.67
C THR A 307 17.32 4.22 -21.69
N LEU A 308 18.05 3.66 -22.65
CA LEU A 308 17.52 2.64 -23.57
C LEU A 308 17.15 1.35 -22.84
N THR A 309 17.99 0.90 -21.90
CA THR A 309 17.69 -0.27 -21.05
C THR A 309 16.44 -0.02 -20.22
N TRP A 310 16.35 1.15 -19.58
CA TRP A 310 15.15 1.54 -18.83
C TRP A 310 13.91 1.57 -19.73
N LEU A 311 14.01 2.14 -20.93
CA LEU A 311 12.89 2.20 -21.87
C LEU A 311 12.43 0.80 -22.27
N GLY A 312 13.36 -0.10 -22.60
CA GLY A 312 13.06 -1.50 -22.93
C GLY A 312 12.33 -2.23 -21.80
N VAL A 313 12.87 -2.15 -20.58
CA VAL A 313 12.23 -2.76 -19.39
C VAL A 313 10.89 -2.09 -19.09
N ARG A 314 10.75 -0.78 -19.33
CA ARG A 314 9.50 -0.05 -19.08
C ARG A 314 8.40 -0.44 -20.06
N LEU A 315 8.73 -0.62 -21.34
CA LEU A 315 7.79 -1.13 -22.34
C LEU A 315 7.35 -2.56 -21.99
N LEU A 316 8.30 -3.41 -21.56
CA LEU A 316 7.99 -4.76 -21.09
C LEU A 316 7.08 -4.74 -19.85
N HIS A 317 7.31 -3.83 -18.90
CA HIS A 317 6.44 -3.64 -17.74
C HIS A 317 5.01 -3.27 -18.15
N LEU A 318 4.85 -2.31 -19.06
CA LEU A 318 3.53 -1.89 -19.56
C LEU A 318 2.83 -3.01 -20.31
N TRP A 319 3.59 -3.81 -21.07
CA TRP A 319 3.07 -5.00 -21.72
C TRP A 319 2.55 -6.03 -20.71
N PHE A 320 3.35 -6.40 -19.70
CA PHE A 320 2.89 -7.35 -18.67
C PHE A 320 1.71 -6.81 -17.88
N ARG A 321 1.68 -5.50 -17.60
CA ARG A 321 0.51 -4.87 -16.99
C ARG A 321 -0.74 -5.02 -17.85
N TYR A 322 -0.61 -4.75 -19.15
CA TYR A 322 -1.73 -4.90 -20.06
C TYR A 322 -2.25 -6.35 -20.05
N GLN A 323 -1.34 -7.33 -20.12
CA GLN A 323 -1.70 -8.75 -20.04
C GLN A 323 -2.39 -9.11 -18.72
N SER A 324 -1.90 -8.63 -17.57
CA SER A 324 -2.53 -8.90 -16.27
C SER A 324 -3.95 -8.33 -16.21
N LEU A 325 -4.17 -7.14 -16.75
CA LEU A 325 -5.49 -6.50 -16.78
C LEU A 325 -6.47 -7.14 -17.76
N VAL A 326 -6.02 -7.68 -18.88
CA VAL A 326 -6.88 -8.36 -19.86
C VAL A 326 -7.51 -9.62 -19.25
N VAL A 327 -6.77 -10.35 -18.41
CA VAL A 327 -7.24 -11.58 -17.76
C VAL A 327 -8.39 -11.35 -16.77
N LEU A 328 -8.49 -10.16 -16.17
CA LEU A 328 -9.52 -9.85 -15.18
C LEU A 328 -10.94 -9.95 -15.76
N LYS A 329 -11.85 -10.66 -15.09
CA LYS A 329 -13.25 -10.87 -15.52
C LYS A 329 -14.21 -10.21 -14.53
N PHE A 330 -14.34 -8.89 -14.59
CA PHE A 330 -15.32 -8.18 -13.76
C PHE A 330 -16.75 -8.58 -14.15
N ARG A 331 -17.58 -8.86 -13.15
CA ARG A 331 -19.04 -8.96 -13.31
C ARG A 331 -19.63 -7.57 -13.42
N THR A 332 -19.47 -6.91 -14.57
CA THR A 332 -20.23 -5.69 -14.85
C THR A 332 -21.59 -6.08 -15.43
N VAL A 333 -22.65 -5.80 -14.67
CA VAL A 333 -23.99 -5.70 -15.23
C VAL A 333 -23.94 -4.52 -16.19
N ARG A 334 -23.98 -4.77 -17.50
CA ARG A 334 -24.23 -3.69 -18.47
C ARG A 334 -25.64 -3.19 -18.20
N LEU A 335 -25.76 -2.05 -17.51
CA LEU A 335 -26.96 -1.24 -17.62
C LEU A 335 -26.86 -0.58 -19.00
N THR A 336 -27.53 -1.21 -19.97
CA THR A 336 -27.76 -0.71 -21.34
C THR A 336 -28.47 0.62 -21.34
#